data_AF-A0A938AP67-F1
#
_entry.id   AF-A0A938AP67-F1
#
_cell.length_a   1.000
_cell.length_b   1.000
_cell.length_c   1.000
_cell.angle_alpha   90.00
_cell.angle_beta   90.00
_cell.angle_gamma   90.00
#
_symmetry.space_group_name_H-M   'P 1'
#
loop_
_entity.id
_entity.type
_entity.pdbx_description
1 polymer ?
#
loop_
_entity_poly.entity_id
_entity_poly.type
_entity_poly.pdbx_seq_one_letter_code
_entity_poly.pdbx_strand_id
1 'polypeptide(L)'
;MLRPRRRWAIGYVVALALLGLLVVVYNLPFVQDRVGWRVSELRARIKYALSPPEEAVFTPDPTLQAMVQTTLAALTPTATLTPASGPTSTPTLTPTPTIEPTPIPAIVRLTGVRHEYQKWNNCGPANLSMALSFWGWPGDQRNTAAYLKPNPRDK
;
A
#
# COMPACT_ATOMS: atom_id res chain seq x y z
N MET A 1 -55.40 15.27 -23.63
CA MET A 1 -55.11 14.33 -22.52
C MET A 1 -54.00 13.37 -22.95
N LEU A 2 -52.79 13.44 -22.35
CA LEU A 2 -51.71 12.49 -22.68
C LEU A 2 -52.07 11.07 -22.19
N ARG A 3 -51.92 10.06 -23.05
CA ARG A 3 -52.11 8.64 -22.70
C ARG A 3 -51.26 8.26 -21.47
N PRO A 4 -51.76 7.41 -20.56
CA PRO A 4 -51.13 7.12 -19.27
C PRO A 4 -49.65 6.71 -19.40
N ARG A 5 -49.31 5.84 -20.36
CA ARG A 5 -47.91 5.43 -20.61
C ARG A 5 -46.95 6.58 -20.95
N ARG A 6 -47.43 7.66 -21.58
CA ARG A 6 -46.63 8.86 -21.90
C ARG A 6 -46.40 9.75 -20.67
N ARG A 7 -47.30 9.73 -19.68
CA ARG A 7 -47.12 10.44 -18.40
C ARG A 7 -46.01 9.81 -17.55
N TRP A 8 -45.93 8.48 -17.55
CA TRP A 8 -44.87 7.74 -16.84
C TRP A 8 -43.51 7.96 -17.50
N ALA A 9 -43.45 7.93 -18.84
CA ALA A 9 -42.23 8.24 -19.58
C ALA A 9 -41.71 9.65 -19.29
N ILE A 10 -42.60 10.67 -19.26
CA ILE A 10 -42.22 12.04 -18.89
C ILE A 10 -41.73 12.08 -17.43
N GLY A 11 -42.39 11.37 -16.52
CA GLY A 11 -41.96 11.26 -15.12
C GLY A 11 -40.54 10.69 -14.99
N TYR A 12 -40.21 9.63 -15.71
CA TYR A 12 -38.86 9.05 -15.70
C TYR A 12 -37.80 10.00 -16.27
N VAL A 13 -38.10 10.70 -17.37
CA VAL A 13 -37.18 11.68 -17.95
C VAL A 13 -36.92 12.84 -16.97
N VAL A 14 -37.96 13.35 -16.32
CA VAL A 14 -37.82 14.40 -15.31
C VAL A 14 -37.01 13.90 -14.10
N ALA A 15 -37.26 12.68 -13.63
CA ALA A 15 -36.51 12.10 -12.52
C ALA A 15 -35.01 11.93 -12.86
N LEU A 16 -34.69 11.45 -14.07
CA LEU A 16 -33.31 11.33 -14.54
C LEU A 16 -32.63 12.70 -14.69
N ALA A 17 -33.35 13.70 -15.21
CA ALA A 17 -32.82 15.06 -15.31
C ALA A 17 -32.53 15.67 -13.93
N LEU A 18 -33.41 15.45 -12.95
CA LEU A 18 -33.19 15.88 -11.56
C LEU A 18 -32.01 15.15 -10.91
N LEU A 19 -31.87 13.84 -11.16
CA LEU A 19 -30.73 13.07 -10.68
C LEU A 19 -29.42 13.61 -11.28
N GLY A 20 -29.40 13.86 -12.60
CA GLY A 20 -28.25 14.47 -13.28
C GLY A 20 -27.91 15.84 -12.72
N LEU A 21 -28.91 16.69 -12.48
CA LEU A 21 -28.74 18.00 -11.86
C LEU A 21 -28.13 17.87 -10.44
N LEU A 22 -28.62 16.94 -9.62
CA LEU A 22 -28.08 16.69 -8.28
C LEU A 22 -26.61 16.26 -8.34
N VAL A 23 -26.23 15.42 -9.32
CA VAL A 23 -24.82 15.03 -9.52
C VAL A 23 -23.97 16.25 -9.90
N VAL A 24 -24.44 17.10 -10.81
CA VAL A 24 -23.73 18.33 -11.19
C VAL A 24 -23.56 19.26 -9.99
N VAL A 25 -24.63 19.49 -9.21
CA VAL A 25 -24.60 20.33 -8.01
C VAL A 25 -23.66 19.76 -6.96
N TYR A 26 -23.66 18.44 -6.76
CA TYR A 26 -22.75 17.77 -5.84
C TYR A 26 -21.28 18.01 -6.21
N ASN A 27 -20.93 17.99 -7.50
CA ASN A 27 -19.56 18.20 -7.97
C ASN A 27 -19.06 19.65 -7.86
N LEU A 28 -19.90 20.61 -7.46
CA LEU A 28 -19.44 21.97 -7.17
C LEU A 28 -18.54 21.99 -5.92
N PRO A 29 -17.38 22.68 -5.94
CA PRO A 29 -16.43 22.67 -4.83
C PRO A 29 -17.05 23.16 -3.51
N PHE A 30 -17.89 24.20 -3.58
CA PHE A 30 -18.61 24.71 -2.42
C PHE A 30 -19.51 23.64 -1.75
N VAL A 31 -20.13 22.76 -2.53
CA VAL A 31 -21.02 21.71 -2.01
C VAL A 31 -20.19 20.56 -1.41
N GLN A 32 -19.13 20.14 -2.10
CA GLN A 32 -18.18 19.15 -1.59
C GLN A 32 -17.60 19.57 -0.24
N ASP A 33 -17.18 20.83 -0.10
CA ASP A 33 -16.60 21.37 1.14
C ASP A 33 -17.56 21.38 2.32
N ARG A 34 -18.88 21.37 2.07
CA ARG A 34 -19.91 21.43 3.11
C ARG A 34 -20.47 20.06 3.45
N VAL A 35 -20.70 19.22 2.45
CA VAL A 35 -21.48 17.97 2.58
C VAL A 35 -20.66 16.73 2.25
N GLY A 36 -19.56 16.84 1.49
CA GLY A 36 -18.76 15.69 1.04
C GLY A 36 -18.29 14.81 2.20
N TRP A 37 -17.84 15.40 3.32
CA TRP A 37 -17.42 14.63 4.49
C TRP A 37 -18.56 13.81 5.13
N ARG A 38 -19.80 14.31 5.12
CA ARG A 38 -20.98 13.57 5.63
C ARG A 38 -21.33 12.40 4.73
N VAL A 39 -21.21 12.59 3.42
CA VAL A 39 -21.43 11.52 2.42
C VAL A 39 -20.36 10.43 2.59
N SER A 40 -19.09 10.82 2.74
CA SER A 40 -17.98 9.90 3.00
C SER A 40 -18.17 9.13 4.30
N GLU A 41 -18.61 9.79 5.37
CA GLU A 41 -18.89 9.14 6.65
C GLU A 41 -20.05 8.15 6.55
N LEU A 42 -21.16 8.53 5.91
CA LEU A 42 -22.30 7.62 5.68
C LEU A 42 -21.87 6.40 4.84
N ARG A 43 -21.10 6.63 3.77
CA ARG A 43 -20.56 5.56 2.93
C ARG A 43 -19.66 4.62 3.73
N ALA A 44 -18.80 5.16 4.59
CA ALA A 44 -17.93 4.36 5.46
C ALA A 44 -18.75 3.52 6.45
N ARG A 45 -19.77 4.11 7.09
CA ARG A 45 -20.69 3.40 8.00
C ARG A 45 -21.41 2.25 7.29
N ILE A 46 -21.94 2.48 6.08
CA ILE A 46 -22.58 1.42 5.29
C ILE A 46 -21.58 0.32 4.94
N LYS A 47 -20.36 0.68 4.52
CA LYS A 47 -19.31 -0.29 4.20
C LYS A 47 -18.93 -1.14 5.41
N TYR A 48 -18.71 -0.54 6.57
CA TYR A 48 -18.33 -1.25 7.78
C TYR A 48 -19.48 -2.08 8.36
N ALA A 49 -20.74 -1.68 8.14
CA ALA A 49 -21.89 -2.51 8.49
C ALA A 49 -22.01 -3.76 7.59
N LEU A 50 -21.61 -3.68 6.33
CA LEU A 50 -21.66 -4.79 5.37
C LEU A 50 -20.38 -5.65 5.37
N SER A 51 -19.25 -5.09 5.77
CA SER A 51 -17.93 -5.72 5.74
C SER A 51 -17.11 -5.21 6.94
N PRO A 52 -17.34 -5.78 8.14
CA PRO A 52 -16.65 -5.37 9.35
C PRO A 52 -15.14 -5.68 9.24
N PRO A 53 -14.27 -4.72 9.56
CA PRO A 53 -12.82 -4.92 9.43
C PRO A 53 -12.26 -5.94 10.42
N GLU A 54 -12.96 -6.27 11.51
CA GLU A 54 -12.51 -7.26 12.48
C GLU A 54 -12.55 -8.71 11.93
N GLU A 55 -13.32 -8.98 10.88
CA GLU A 55 -13.30 -10.29 10.19
C GLU A 55 -12.02 -10.51 9.38
N ALA A 56 -11.28 -9.45 9.04
CA ALA A 56 -9.95 -9.53 8.45
C ALA A 56 -8.90 -9.80 9.53
N VAL A 57 -9.09 -10.86 10.33
CA VAL A 57 -8.01 -11.40 11.16
C VAL A 57 -6.94 -11.90 10.20
N PHE A 58 -5.70 -11.42 10.38
CA PHE A 58 -4.53 -11.99 9.71
C PHE A 58 -4.36 -13.44 10.19
N THR A 59 -5.05 -14.38 9.56
CA THR A 59 -4.70 -15.78 9.61
C THR A 59 -3.48 -15.92 8.71
N PRO A 60 -2.30 -16.18 9.29
CA PRO A 60 -1.12 -16.32 8.45
C PRO A 60 -1.36 -17.51 7.53
N ASP A 61 -1.24 -17.29 6.23
CA ASP A 61 -1.24 -18.40 5.28
C ASP A 61 -0.14 -19.39 5.71
N PRO A 62 -0.41 -20.70 5.78
CA PRO A 62 0.58 -21.67 6.24
C PRO A 62 1.87 -21.62 5.40
N THR A 63 1.80 -21.20 4.13
CA THR A 63 2.98 -20.97 3.29
C THR A 63 3.74 -19.71 3.70
N LEU A 64 3.05 -18.62 4.08
CA LEU A 64 3.68 -17.41 4.62
C LEU A 64 4.36 -17.70 5.96
N GLN A 65 3.76 -18.51 6.83
CA GLN A 65 4.42 -18.94 8.08
C GLN A 65 5.67 -19.75 7.81
N ALA A 66 5.61 -20.70 6.87
CA ALA A 66 6.77 -21.51 6.49
C ALA A 66 7.89 -20.63 5.92
N MET A 67 7.58 -19.67 5.05
CA MET A 67 8.55 -18.72 4.50
C MET A 67 9.19 -17.87 5.59
N VAL A 68 8.39 -17.31 6.52
CA VAL A 68 8.90 -16.52 7.65
C VAL A 68 9.84 -17.37 8.52
N GLN A 69 9.46 -18.62 8.80
CA GLN A 69 10.28 -19.55 9.58
C GLN A 69 11.60 -19.90 8.87
N THR A 70 11.58 -20.10 7.55
CA THR A 70 12.79 -20.32 6.75
C THR A 70 13.71 -19.10 6.77
N THR A 71 13.17 -17.89 6.63
CA THR A 71 13.97 -16.66 6.73
C THR A 71 14.56 -16.45 8.11
N LEU A 72 13.83 -16.79 9.19
CA LEU A 72 14.34 -16.70 10.55
C LEU A 72 15.47 -17.72 10.81
N ALA A 73 15.33 -18.94 10.29
CA ALA A 73 16.38 -19.96 10.38
C ALA A 73 17.64 -19.61 9.57
N ALA A 74 17.51 -18.83 8.49
CA ALA A 74 18.65 -18.34 7.72
C ALA A 74 19.47 -17.26 8.46
N LEU A 75 18.92 -16.63 9.50
CA LEU A 75 19.61 -15.61 10.30
C LEU A 75 20.46 -16.20 11.45
N THR A 76 20.35 -17.51 11.71
CA THR A 76 21.20 -18.19 12.70
C THR A 76 22.43 -18.79 12.03
N PRO A 77 23.66 -18.36 12.38
CA PRO A 77 24.87 -19.02 11.87
C PRO A 77 24.95 -20.44 12.45
N THR A 78 24.77 -21.44 11.58
CA THR A 78 25.02 -22.84 11.92
C THR A 78 26.51 -23.05 12.15
N ALA A 79 26.88 -23.58 13.32
CA ALA A 79 28.26 -23.94 13.62
C ALA A 79 28.74 -25.05 12.66
N THR A 80 29.83 -24.77 11.94
CA THR A 80 30.53 -25.73 11.09
C THR A 80 31.09 -26.86 11.96
N LEU A 81 30.69 -28.10 11.69
CA LEU A 81 31.30 -29.28 12.32
C LEU A 81 32.74 -29.44 11.82
N THR A 82 33.69 -29.46 12.76
CA THR A 82 35.12 -29.69 12.51
C THR A 82 35.36 -31.11 11.98
N PRO A 83 36.01 -31.33 10.82
CA PRO A 83 36.35 -32.68 10.36
C PRO A 83 37.49 -33.27 11.19
N ALA A 84 37.32 -34.51 11.65
CA ALA A 84 38.38 -35.30 12.27
C ALA A 84 39.44 -35.69 11.23
N SER A 85 40.71 -35.40 11.53
CA SER A 85 41.86 -35.69 10.68
C SER A 85 42.26 -37.18 10.74
N GLY A 86 42.26 -37.85 9.59
CA GLY A 86 42.93 -39.14 9.34
C GLY A 86 43.72 -39.07 8.02
N PRO A 87 44.91 -39.69 7.91
CA PRO A 87 45.75 -39.55 6.72
C PRO A 87 45.36 -40.56 5.63
N THR A 88 44.77 -40.06 4.54
CA THR A 88 44.65 -40.80 3.26
C THR A 88 45.23 -39.93 2.15
N SER A 89 46.35 -40.34 1.58
CA SER A 89 46.98 -39.67 0.43
C SER A 89 46.10 -39.81 -0.82
N THR A 90 45.46 -38.71 -1.20
CA THR A 90 44.58 -38.59 -2.37
C THR A 90 45.31 -37.74 -3.43
N PRO A 91 45.25 -38.08 -4.73
CA PRO A 91 45.94 -37.34 -5.79
C PRO A 91 45.51 -35.88 -5.87
N THR A 92 46.49 -34.99 -6.06
CA THR A 92 46.32 -33.54 -6.16
C THR A 92 45.52 -33.15 -7.41
N LEU A 93 44.27 -32.76 -7.21
CA LEU A 93 43.47 -32.08 -8.23
C LEU A 93 43.92 -30.62 -8.31
N THR A 94 44.27 -30.17 -9.52
CA THR A 94 44.54 -28.75 -9.81
C THR A 94 43.27 -27.94 -9.51
N PRO A 95 43.32 -26.90 -8.66
CA PRO A 95 42.14 -26.10 -8.34
C PRO A 95 41.67 -25.34 -9.59
N THR A 96 40.48 -25.69 -10.08
CA THR A 96 39.69 -24.85 -10.98
C THR A 96 39.43 -23.52 -10.28
N PRO A 97 39.48 -22.36 -10.96
CA PRO A 97 39.16 -21.08 -10.33
C PRO A 97 37.71 -21.11 -9.82
N THR A 98 37.57 -21.25 -8.50
CA THR A 98 36.30 -21.12 -7.80
C THR A 98 35.87 -19.66 -7.92
N ILE A 99 34.74 -19.40 -8.58
CA ILE A 99 34.11 -18.08 -8.53
C ILE A 99 33.63 -17.90 -7.09
N GLU A 100 34.37 -17.11 -6.32
CA GLU A 100 33.98 -16.73 -4.97
C GLU A 100 32.76 -15.81 -5.05
N PRO A 101 31.64 -16.14 -4.38
CA PRO A 101 30.48 -15.28 -4.36
C PRO A 101 30.86 -13.94 -3.71
N THR A 102 30.45 -12.84 -4.34
CA THR A 102 30.71 -11.50 -3.79
C THR A 102 30.13 -11.40 -2.38
N PRO A 103 30.93 -11.04 -1.36
CA PRO A 103 30.45 -10.96 0.01
C PRO A 103 29.39 -9.87 0.16
N ILE A 104 28.30 -10.17 0.85
CA ILE A 104 27.23 -9.21 1.13
C ILE A 104 27.80 -8.12 2.05
N PRO A 105 27.56 -6.83 1.75
CA PRO A 105 28.03 -5.74 2.60
C PRO A 105 27.39 -5.80 3.99
N ALA A 106 28.17 -5.55 5.04
CA ALA A 106 27.68 -5.54 6.42
C ALA A 106 26.62 -4.46 6.67
N ILE A 107 26.70 -3.32 5.97
CA ILE A 107 25.75 -2.20 6.06
C ILE A 107 25.59 -1.59 4.66
N VAL A 108 24.35 -1.33 4.27
CA VAL A 108 24.01 -0.50 3.10
C VAL A 108 23.18 0.67 3.57
N ARG A 109 23.61 1.90 3.24
CA ARG A 109 22.83 3.12 3.46
C ARG A 109 22.42 3.70 2.12
N LEU A 110 21.11 3.73 1.87
CA LEU A 110 20.57 4.40 0.68
C LEU A 110 20.81 5.91 0.81
N THR A 111 21.53 6.48 -0.16
CA THR A 111 21.72 7.92 -0.31
C THR A 111 20.73 8.46 -1.35
N GLY A 112 20.51 9.78 -1.36
CA GLY A 112 19.58 10.41 -2.31
C GLY A 112 18.12 10.50 -1.84
N VAL A 113 17.79 9.92 -0.69
CA VAL A 113 16.49 10.14 -0.03
C VAL A 113 16.46 11.55 0.57
N ARG A 114 15.51 12.37 0.12
CA ARG A 114 15.21 13.67 0.72
C ARG A 114 14.35 13.47 1.96
N HIS A 115 14.90 13.81 3.12
CA HIS A 115 14.16 13.80 4.37
C HIS A 115 13.13 14.93 4.43
N GLU A 116 11.94 14.64 4.94
CA GLU A 116 10.95 15.66 5.29
C GLU A 116 10.34 15.37 6.67
N TYR A 117 10.05 16.43 7.43
CA TYR A 117 9.29 16.29 8.67
C TYR A 117 7.82 16.05 8.36
N GLN A 118 7.22 15.05 9.00
CA GLN A 118 5.79 14.82 8.88
C GLN A 118 4.99 16.02 9.41
N LYS A 119 3.89 16.33 8.73
CA LYS A 119 2.84 17.19 9.28
C LYS A 119 1.95 16.39 10.23
N TRP A 120 0.97 17.07 10.83
CA TRP A 120 -0.10 16.43 11.61
C TRP A 120 -0.68 15.26 10.79
N ASN A 121 -0.95 14.11 11.43
CA ASN A 121 -1.52 12.90 10.82
C ASN A 121 -1.08 12.61 9.37
N ASN A 122 0.21 12.81 9.07
CA ASN A 122 0.77 12.71 7.71
C ASN A 122 1.96 11.75 7.62
N CYS A 123 2.12 10.84 8.58
CA CYS A 123 3.23 9.89 8.61
C CYS A 123 3.30 9.03 7.33
N GLY A 124 2.16 8.51 6.85
CA GLY A 124 2.09 7.71 5.63
C GLY A 124 2.47 8.51 4.37
N PRO A 125 1.81 9.64 4.10
CA PRO A 125 2.18 10.53 2.99
C PRO A 125 3.63 10.99 3.02
N ALA A 126 4.15 11.33 4.20
CA ALA A 126 5.55 11.72 4.35
C ALA A 126 6.51 10.56 4.04
N ASN A 127 6.22 9.37 4.55
CA ASN A 127 7.04 8.19 4.27
C ASN A 127 7.07 7.85 2.77
N LEU A 128 5.91 7.91 2.09
CA LEU A 128 5.86 7.66 0.65
C LEU A 128 6.65 8.69 -0.14
N SER A 129 6.54 9.97 0.22
CA SER A 129 7.24 11.06 -0.46
C SER A 129 8.76 10.96 -0.28
N MET A 130 9.22 10.65 0.94
CA MET A 130 10.64 10.35 1.20
C MET A 130 11.10 9.14 0.36
N ALA A 131 10.35 8.04 0.32
CA ALA A 131 10.70 6.89 -0.49
C ALA A 131 10.80 7.24 -1.98
N LEU A 132 9.81 7.96 -2.53
CA LEU A 132 9.77 8.35 -3.94
C LEU A 132 10.94 9.26 -4.35
N SER A 133 11.47 10.04 -3.41
CA SER A 133 12.64 10.90 -3.66
C SER A 133 13.91 10.11 -4.03
N PHE A 134 14.00 8.83 -3.63
CA PHE A 134 15.08 7.93 -4.04
C PHE A 134 15.15 7.78 -5.56
N TRP A 135 14.01 7.76 -6.25
CA TRP A 135 13.92 7.69 -7.72
C TRP A 135 13.88 9.08 -8.39
N GLY A 136 14.22 10.14 -7.66
CA GLY A 136 14.24 11.50 -8.19
C GLY A 136 12.87 12.14 -8.39
N TRP A 137 11.81 11.60 -7.78
CA TRP A 137 10.48 12.22 -7.85
C TRP A 137 10.48 13.57 -7.09
N PRO A 138 10.01 14.67 -7.71
CA PRO A 138 10.18 16.01 -7.13
C PRO A 138 9.13 16.38 -6.07
N GLY A 139 8.05 15.60 -5.93
CA GLY A 139 6.91 15.91 -5.06
C GLY A 139 7.19 15.82 -3.56
N ASP A 140 6.22 16.27 -2.75
CA ASP A 140 6.28 16.29 -1.29
C ASP A 140 5.10 15.54 -0.64
N GLN A 141 5.06 15.51 0.70
CA GLN A 141 3.95 14.89 1.44
C GLN A 141 2.55 15.46 1.16
N ARG A 142 2.41 16.65 0.55
CA ARG A 142 1.10 17.19 0.14
C ARG A 142 0.64 16.52 -1.15
N ASN A 143 1.56 16.29 -2.08
CA ASN A 143 1.28 15.57 -3.31
C ASN A 143 0.81 14.15 -2.99
N THR A 144 1.52 13.41 -2.12
CA THR A 144 1.10 12.06 -1.72
C THR A 144 -0.17 12.06 -0.87
N ALA A 145 -0.36 13.03 0.03
CA ALA A 145 -1.56 13.12 0.85
C ALA A 145 -2.85 13.27 0.02
N ALA A 146 -2.81 13.99 -1.11
CA ALA A 146 -3.96 14.15 -2.00
C ALA A 146 -4.49 12.83 -2.58
N TYR A 147 -3.64 11.79 -2.65
CA TYR A 147 -4.02 10.46 -3.14
C TYR A 147 -4.24 9.44 -2.02
N LEU A 148 -3.50 9.57 -0.92
CA LEU A 148 -3.55 8.58 0.17
C LEU A 148 -4.64 8.88 1.21
N LYS A 149 -4.95 10.16 1.48
CA LYS A 149 -5.89 10.50 2.54
C LYS A 149 -7.33 10.26 2.09
N PRO A 150 -8.09 9.35 2.73
CA PRO A 150 -9.49 9.11 2.39
C PRO A 150 -10.39 10.31 2.73
N ASN A 151 -9.98 11.11 3.71
CA ASN A 151 -10.63 12.36 4.08
C ASN A 151 -9.68 13.54 3.77
N PRO A 152 -10.02 14.41 2.80
CA PRO A 152 -9.20 15.58 2.46
C PRO A 152 -9.04 16.60 3.60
N ARG A 153 -9.90 16.53 4.63
CA ARG A 153 -9.87 17.42 5.79
C ARG A 153 -9.02 16.90 6.94
N ASP A 154 -8.54 15.67 6.82
CA ASP A 154 -7.65 15.09 7.80
C ASP A 154 -6.30 15.81 7.76
N LYS A 155 -5.94 16.44 8.88
CA LYS A 155 -4.79 17.36 8.97
C LYS A 155 -3.51 16.59 8.99
#